data_AF-A0A353XW67-F1
#
_entry.id   AF-A0A353XW67-F1
#
_cell.length_a   1.000
_cell.length_b   1.000
_cell.length_c   1.000
_cell.angle_alpha   90.00
_cell.angle_beta   90.00
_cell.angle_gamma   90.00
#
_symmetry.space_group_name_H-M   'P 1'
#
loop_
_entity.id
_entity.type
_entity.pdbx_description
1 polymer ?
#
loop_
_entity_poly.entity_id
_entity_poly.type
_entity_poly.pdbx_seq_one_letter_code
_entity_poly.pdbx_strand_id
1 'polypeptide(L)' 'MLQWCTHLDLPVHVLLTKSDKLKKGPAKNTLLKVRQMLKEYENVSVQLFSSLKKTGIDEAHQVLGEWFGLKDV' A
#
# COMPACT_ATOMS: atom_id res chain seq x y z
N MET A 1 -9.25 5.35 -12.01
CA MET A 1 -9.52 4.98 -10.59
C MET A 1 -8.71 5.84 -9.65
N LEU A 2 -7.37 5.75 -9.58
CA LEU A 2 -6.56 6.62 -8.69
C LEU A 2 -6.80 8.11 -8.93
N GLN A 3 -6.80 8.55 -10.19
CA GLN A 3 -7.15 9.93 -10.55
C GLN A 3 -8.54 10.37 -10.05
N TRP A 4 -9.51 9.46 -9.99
CA TRP A 4 -10.85 9.78 -9.45
C TRP A 4 -10.81 9.92 -7.94
N CYS A 5 -10.10 9.03 -7.23
CA CYS A 5 -9.91 9.16 -5.79
C CYS A 5 -9.22 10.48 -5.45
N THR A 6 -8.17 10.85 -6.18
CA THR A 6 -7.49 12.14 -5.99
C THR A 6 -8.41 13.32 -6.28
N HIS A 7 -9.25 13.25 -7.31
CA HIS A 7 -10.23 14.31 -7.59
C HIS A 7 -11.29 14.46 -6.49
N LEU A 8 -11.62 13.37 -5.78
CA LEU A 8 -12.58 13.34 -4.68
C LEU A 8 -11.93 13.44 -3.29
N ASP A 9 -10.62 13.68 -3.24
CA ASP A 9 -9.81 13.70 -2.01
C ASP A 9 -9.97 12.44 -1.12
N LEU A 10 -10.14 11.28 -1.76
CA LEU A 10 -10.25 9.99 -1.06
C LEU A 10 -8.86 9.39 -0.86
N PRO A 11 -8.46 9.05 0.39
CA PRO A 11 -7.19 8.39 0.65
C PRO A 11 -7.18 6.98 0.03
N VAL A 12 -6.05 6.57 -0.54
CA VAL A 12 -5.89 5.25 -1.15
C VAL A 12 -4.64 4.57 -0.64
N HIS A 13 -4.75 3.27 -0.35
CA HIS A 13 -3.62 2.44 0.03
C HIS A 13 -3.56 1.20 -0.86
N VAL A 14 -2.48 1.08 -1.63
CA VAL A 14 -2.30 0.03 -2.62
C VAL A 14 -1.56 -1.16 -2.02
N LEU A 15 -2.19 -2.33 -2.07
CA LEU A 15 -1.57 -3.59 -1.66
C LEU A 15 -1.01 -4.33 -2.88
N LEU A 16 0.32 -4.47 -2.97
CA LEU A 16 0.96 -5.33 -3.96
C LEU A 16 0.85 -6.79 -3.49
N THR A 17 -0.32 -7.38 -3.76
CA THR A 17 -0.69 -8.73 -3.30
C THR A 17 0.20 -9.85 -3.88
N LYS A 18 0.16 -11.02 -3.25
CA LYS A 18 0.95 -12.21 -3.64
C LYS A 18 2.45 -11.93 -3.70
N SER A 19 2.95 -11.03 -2.85
CA SER A 19 4.38 -10.68 -2.82
C SER A 19 5.29 -11.88 -2.53
N ASP A 20 4.75 -12.95 -1.93
CA ASP A 20 5.42 -14.24 -1.73
C ASP A 20 5.83 -14.96 -3.01
N LYS A 21 5.26 -14.60 -4.17
CA LYS A 21 5.64 -15.17 -5.47
C LYS A 21 6.93 -14.59 -6.01
N LEU A 22 7.44 -13.51 -5.40
CA LEU A 22 8.69 -12.88 -5.77
C LEU A 22 9.74 -13.10 -4.69
N LYS A 23 11.00 -13.25 -5.10
CA LYS A 23 12.13 -13.16 -4.16
C LYS A 23 12.17 -11.74 -3.55
N LYS A 24 12.77 -11.60 -2.36
CA LYS A 24 12.86 -10.33 -1.63
C LYS A 24 13.35 -9.14 -2.49
N GLY A 25 14.41 -9.35 -3.28
CA GLY A 25 14.96 -8.32 -4.18
C GLY A 25 13.96 -7.82 -5.23
N PRO A 26 13.44 -8.72 -6.10
CA PRO A 26 12.39 -8.37 -7.07
C PRO A 26 11.15 -7.72 -6.43
N ALA A 27 10.66 -8.24 -5.29
CA ALA A 27 9.52 -7.65 -4.60
C ALA A 27 9.80 -6.19 -4.17
N LYS A 28 10.97 -5.93 -3.57
CA LYS A 28 11.38 -4.57 -3.18
C LYS A 28 11.56 -3.65 -4.39
N ASN A 29 12.11 -4.17 -5.49
CA ASN A 29 12.25 -3.39 -6.73
C ASN A 29 10.88 -3.00 -7.30
N THR A 30 9.93 -3.93 -7.34
CA THR A 30 8.55 -3.63 -7.75
C THR A 30 7.91 -2.58 -6.84
N LEU A 31 8.08 -2.70 -5.51
CA LEU A 31 7.59 -1.70 -4.57
C LEU A 31 8.17 -0.32 -4.87
N LEU A 32 9.49 -0.21 -5.05
CA LEU A 32 10.15 1.06 -5.36
C LEU A 32 9.67 1.65 -6.69
N LYS A 33 9.53 0.82 -7.73
CA LYS A 33 9.00 1.24 -9.02
C LYS A 33 7.58 1.79 -8.90
N VAL A 34 6.71 1.10 -8.16
CA VAL A 34 5.33 1.57 -7.95
C VAL A 34 5.30 2.84 -7.11
N ARG A 35 6.10 2.94 -6.03
CA ARG A 35 6.24 4.19 -5.26
C ARG A 35 6.65 5.35 -6.15
N GLN A 36 7.57 5.15 -7.09
CA GLN A 36 7.99 6.19 -8.02
C GLN A 36 6.88 6.60 -9.01
N MET A 37 6.09 5.63 -9.50
CA MET A 37 4.93 5.92 -10.37
C MET A 37 3.82 6.66 -9.64
N LEU A 38 3.68 6.43 -8.33
CA LEU A 38 2.66 7.06 -7.49
C LEU A 38 3.09 8.41 -6.91
N LYS A 39 4.31 8.90 -7.23
CA LYS A 39 4.87 10.13 -6.63
C LYS A 39 4.02 11.38 -6.88
N GLU A 40 3.22 11.39 -7.95
CA GLU A 40 2.30 12.48 -8.31
C GLU A 40 0.96 12.45 -7.54
N TYR A 41 0.70 11.39 -6.76
CA TYR A 41 -0.54 11.23 -6.00
C TYR A 41 -0.25 11.38 -4.49
N GLU A 42 -0.53 12.56 -3.93
CA GLU A 42 -0.17 12.90 -2.54
C GLU A 42 -0.90 12.06 -1.48
N ASN A 43 -2.12 11.63 -1.76
CA ASN A 43 -2.97 10.87 -0.85
C ASN A 43 -2.95 9.34 -1.11
N VAL A 44 -1.89 8.84 -1.78
CA VAL A 44 -1.76 7.43 -2.15
C VAL A 44 -0.49 6.81 -1.57
N SER A 45 -0.66 5.73 -0.82
CA SER A 45 0.45 4.92 -0.29
C SER A 45 0.45 3.51 -0.90
N VAL A 46 1.56 2.78 -0.76
CA VAL A 46 1.71 1.43 -1.33
C VAL A 46 2.63 0.56 -0.49
N GLN A 47 2.28 -0.71 -0.34
CA GLN A 47 3.08 -1.70 0.38
C GLN A 47 3.11 -3.07 -0.32
N LEU A 48 3.99 -3.95 0.15
CA LEU A 48 3.93 -5.38 -0.20
C LEU A 48 2.89 -6.07 0.67
N PHE A 49 2.17 -7.05 0.10
CA PHE A 49 1.18 -7.82 0.84
C PHE A 49 1.16 -9.29 0.41
N SER A 50 1.07 -10.20 1.38
CA SER A 50 0.84 -11.62 1.11
C SER A 50 -0.08 -12.21 2.18
N SER A 51 -1.28 -12.63 1.77
CA SER A 51 -2.19 -13.37 2.64
C SER A 51 -1.58 -14.71 3.07
N LEU A 52 -0.88 -15.39 2.16
CA LEU A 52 -0.28 -16.71 2.41
C LEU A 52 0.85 -16.64 3.43
N LYS A 53 1.70 -15.61 3.36
CA LYS A 53 2.83 -15.40 4.27
C LYS A 53 2.53 -14.41 5.39
N LYS A 54 1.29 -13.95 5.50
CA LYS A 54 0.84 -12.93 6.47
C LYS A 54 1.75 -11.70 6.50
N THR A 55 2.26 -11.30 5.33
CA THR A 55 3.19 -10.18 5.20
C THR A 55 2.42 -8.89 4.92
N GLY A 56 2.75 -7.82 5.65
CA GLY A 56 2.14 -6.50 5.47
C GLY A 56 0.79 -6.33 6.16
N ILE A 57 0.39 -7.26 7.04
CA ILE A 57 -0.88 -7.13 7.78
C ILE A 57 -0.81 -5.94 8.74
N ASP A 58 0.29 -5.81 9.49
CA ASP A 58 0.43 -4.76 10.50
C ASP A 58 0.42 -3.36 9.86
N GLU A 59 1.17 -3.16 8.76
CA GLU A 59 1.17 -1.91 7.98
C GLU A 59 -0.23 -1.58 7.43
N ALA A 60 -0.94 -2.59 6.91
CA ALA A 60 -2.30 -2.39 6.40
C ALA A 60 -3.29 -2.04 7.52
N HIS A 61 -3.18 -2.68 8.69
CA HIS A 61 -3.99 -2.35 9.86
C HIS A 61 -3.70 -0.96 10.37
N GLN A 62 -2.43 -0.54 10.39
CA GLN A 62 -2.06 0.82 10.78
C GLN A 62 -2.73 1.85 9.87
N VAL A 63 -2.63 1.68 8.54
CA VAL A 63 -3.26 2.61 7.58
C VAL A 63 -4.78 2.65 7.74
N LEU A 64 -5.42 1.50 7.92
CA LEU A 64 -6.86 1.45 8.19
C LEU A 64 -7.20 2.10 9.53
N GLY A 65 -6.39 1.90 10.56
CA GLY A 65 -6.54 2.52 11.87
C GLY A 65 -6.48 4.04 11.78
N GLU A 66 -5.52 4.58 11.03
CA GLU A 66 -5.41 6.01 10.73
C GLU A 66 -6.67 6.54 10.04
N TRP A 67 -7.23 5.82 9.06
CA TRP A 67 -8.46 6.23 8.37
C TRP A 67 -9.70 6.19 9.27
N PHE A 68 -9.79 5.21 10.17
CA PHE A 68 -10.92 5.06 11.09
C PHE A 68 -10.74 5.86 12.39
N GLY A 69 -9.66 6.63 12.55
CA GLY A 69 -9.39 7.40 13.77
C GLY A 69 -9.03 6.54 14.98
N LEU A 70 -8.60 5.30 14.77
CA LEU A 70 -8.12 4.37 15.78
C LEU A 70 -6.63 4.64 16.01
N LYS A 71 -6.30 5.73 16.72
CA LYS A 71 -4.94 5.96 17.21
C LYS A 71 -4.66 4.90 18.29
N ASP A 72 -3.52 4.22 18.21
CA ASP A 72 -2.96 3.27 19.20
C ASP A 72 -3.27 1.75 19.04
N VAL A 73 -3.41 1.21 17.82
CA VAL A 73 -3.34 -0.25 17.57
C VAL A 73 -1.96 -0.68 17.08
#